data_AF-A0A969EKT8-F1
#
_entry.id   AF-A0A969EKT8-F1
#
_cell.length_a   1.000
_cell.length_b   1.000
_cell.length_c   1.000
_cell.angle_alpha   90.00
_cell.angle_beta   90.00
_cell.angle_gamma   90.00
#
_symmetry.space_group_name_H-M   'P 1'
#
loop_
_entity.id
_entity.type
_entity.pdbx_description
1 polymer ?
#
loop_
_entity_poly.entity_id
_entity_poly.type
_entity_poly.pdbx_seq_one_letter_code
_entity_poly.pdbx_strand_id
1 'polypeptide(L)'
;MKGKNIMLIIPELSLGGAAKSMANLSRLLAKQHNIWVVIFNREARIDYNISGEIIDLGVRSGKRFINKGLAFINRVVRLKRLKRKLNIDVSISF
;
A
#
# COMPACT_ATOMS: atom_id res chain seq x y z
N MET A 1 19.42 14.13 8.46
CA MET A 1 19.07 12.68 8.63
C MET A 1 18.96 12.05 7.26
N LYS A 2 19.44 10.82 7.06
CA LYS A 2 19.31 10.11 5.78
C LYS A 2 17.84 9.71 5.56
N GLY A 3 17.31 9.92 4.36
CA GLY A 3 15.93 9.55 4.03
C GLY A 3 15.67 8.05 4.19
N LYS A 4 14.45 7.68 4.58
CA LYS A 4 14.00 6.31 4.82
C LYS A 4 13.11 5.83 3.67
N ASN A 5 13.09 4.53 3.39
CA ASN A 5 12.13 3.91 2.48
C ASN A 5 10.88 3.52 3.28
N ILE A 6 9.79 4.27 3.10
CA ILE A 6 8.54 4.09 3.85
C ILE A 6 7.48 3.47 2.94
N MET A 7 6.84 2.41 3.42
CA MET A 7 5.72 1.76 2.74
C MET A 7 4.40 2.08 3.45
N LEU A 8 3.52 2.80 2.75
CA LEU A 8 2.13 3.01 3.18
C LEU A 8 1.26 1.92 2.56
N ILE A 9 0.46 1.25 3.36
CA ILE A 9 -0.36 0.11 2.93
C ILE A 9 -1.81 0.46 3.20
N ILE A 10 -2.65 0.34 2.17
CA ILE A 10 -4.09 0.55 2.29
C ILE A 10 -4.82 -0.45 1.37
N PRO A 11 -5.97 -1.02 1.75
CA PRO A 11 -6.66 -1.99 0.90
C PRO A 11 -7.05 -1.42 -0.48
N GLU A 12 -7.56 -0.19 -0.49
CA GLU A 12 -8.03 0.54 -1.66
C GLU A 12 -7.89 2.06 -1.48
N LEU A 13 -7.90 2.81 -2.59
CA LEU A 13 -7.79 4.26 -2.62
C LEU A 13 -9.14 4.92 -2.97
N SER A 14 -10.22 4.39 -2.41
CA SER A 14 -11.57 4.94 -2.55
C SER A 14 -11.77 6.19 -1.68
N LEU A 15 -12.88 6.92 -1.90
CA LEU A 15 -13.28 8.05 -1.08
C LEU A 15 -13.50 7.63 0.37
N GLY A 16 -12.75 8.24 1.31
CA GLY A 16 -12.87 7.92 2.72
C GLY A 16 -11.83 8.59 3.62
N GLY A 17 -12.06 8.53 4.94
CA GLY A 17 -11.17 9.14 5.94
C GLY A 17 -9.76 8.55 5.96
N ALA A 18 -9.65 7.22 5.84
CA ALA A 18 -8.36 6.53 5.80
C ALA A 18 -7.53 6.92 4.57
N ALA A 19 -8.14 6.91 3.37
CA ALA A 19 -7.50 7.30 2.14
C ALA A 19 -7.05 8.78 2.16
N LYS A 20 -7.90 9.69 2.67
CA LYS A 20 -7.55 11.11 2.85
C LYS A 20 -6.36 11.30 3.79
N SER A 21 -6.37 10.63 4.94
CA SER A 21 -5.28 10.70 5.92
C SER A 21 -3.98 10.14 5.37
N MET A 22 -4.04 8.99 4.70
CA MET A 22 -2.88 8.38 4.05
C MET A 22 -2.32 9.27 2.94
N ALA A 23 -3.18 9.84 2.08
CA ALA A 23 -2.76 10.76 1.02
C ALA A 23 -2.05 11.99 1.60
N ASN A 24 -2.59 12.61 2.66
CA ASN A 24 -1.94 13.72 3.34
C ASN A 24 -0.59 13.32 3.93
N LEU A 25 -0.52 12.16 4.59
CA LEU A 25 0.73 11.65 5.15
C LEU A 25 1.78 11.38 4.07
N SER A 26 1.38 10.80 2.93
CA SER A 26 2.28 10.53 1.80
C SER A 26 2.98 11.80 1.32
N ARG A 27 2.24 12.91 1.17
CA ARG A 27 2.78 14.20 0.72
C ARG A 27 3.73 14.83 1.73
N LEU A 28 3.44 14.68 3.03
CA LEU A 28 4.29 15.20 4.10
C LEU A 28 5.60 14.43 4.20
N LEU A 29 5.54 13.10 4.17
CA LEU A 29 6.74 12.25 4.28
C LEU A 29 7.61 12.29 3.02
N ALA A 30 7.02 12.44 1.83
CA ALA A 30 7.75 12.53 0.57
C ALA A 30 8.76 13.68 0.50
N LYS A 31 8.63 14.69 1.37
CA LYS A 31 9.59 15.80 1.47
C LYS A 31 10.99 15.36 1.92
N GLN A 32 11.08 14.22 2.63
CA GLN A 32 12.34 13.78 3.26
C GLN A 32 12.61 12.28 3.09
N HIS A 33 11.65 11.52 2.56
CA HIS A 33 11.67 10.07 2.53
C HIS A 33 11.15 9.54 1.19
N ASN A 34 11.56 8.32 0.82
CA ASN A 34 11.06 7.63 -0.36
C ASN A 34 9.77 6.90 0.01
N ILE A 35 8.67 7.23 -0.68
CA ILE A 35 7.34 6.70 -0.36
C ILE A 35 6.92 5.66 -1.38
N TRP A 36 6.48 4.52 -0.88
CA TRP A 36 5.87 3.43 -1.63
C TRP A 36 4.46 3.21 -1.11
N VAL A 37 3.45 3.29 -1.98
CA VAL A 37 2.05 3.09 -1.60
C VAL A 37 1.57 1.78 -2.17
N VAL A 38 1.23 0.82 -1.31
CA VAL A 38 0.76 -0.50 -1.72
C VAL A 38 -0.75 -0.58 -1.55
N ILE A 39 -1.43 -0.91 -2.65
CA ILE A 39 -2.85 -1.24 -2.67
C ILE A 39 -3.06 -2.72 -2.94
N PHE A 40 -4.13 -3.30 -2.41
CA PHE A 40 -4.41 -4.72 -2.65
C PHE A 40 -5.16 -4.97 -3.96
N ASN A 41 -5.90 -3.95 -4.42
CA ASN A 41 -6.70 -4.02 -5.62
C ASN A 41 -6.84 -2.61 -6.25
N ARG A 42 -6.52 -2.47 -7.54
CA ARG A 42 -6.66 -1.23 -8.31
C ARG A 42 -8.03 -1.08 -9.01
N GLU A 43 -9.03 -1.85 -8.62
CA GLU A 43 -10.38 -1.77 -9.21
C GLU A 43 -11.08 -0.41 -8.93
N ALA A 44 -10.69 0.31 -7.87
CA ALA A 44 -11.22 1.63 -7.57
C ALA A 44 -10.47 2.76 -8.28
N ARG A 45 -11.18 3.82 -8.70
CA ARG A 45 -10.55 5.06 -9.16
C ARG A 45 -9.69 5.65 -8.04
N ILE A 46 -8.51 6.15 -8.40
CA ILE A 46 -7.63 6.85 -7.48
C ILE A 46 -8.03 8.33 -7.50
N ASP A 47 -8.79 8.75 -6.50
CA ASP A 47 -9.36 10.10 -6.44
C ASP A 47 -8.53 11.09 -5.60
N TYR A 48 -7.37 10.66 -5.08
CA TYR A 48 -6.48 11.49 -4.26
C TYR A 48 -5.11 11.71 -4.91
N ASN A 49 -4.59 12.93 -4.76
CA ASN A 49 -3.20 13.25 -5.08
C ASN A 49 -2.26 12.68 -4.02
N ILE A 50 -1.53 11.62 -4.41
CA ILE A 50 -0.63 10.83 -3.57
C ILE A 50 0.80 11.06 -4.06
N SER A 51 1.73 11.26 -3.12
CA SER A 51 3.16 11.31 -3.43
C SER A 51 3.80 9.95 -3.17
N GLY A 52 4.60 9.48 -4.12
CA GLY A 52 5.26 8.17 -4.07
C GLY A 52 4.80 7.23 -5.18
N GLU A 53 5.45 6.09 -5.28
CA GLU A 53 5.11 5.07 -6.28
C GLU A 53 3.97 4.19 -5.79
N ILE A 54 2.89 4.08 -6.58
CA ILE A 54 1.74 3.24 -6.27
C ILE A 54 1.94 1.84 -6.87
N ILE A 55 1.90 0.82 -6.01
CA ILE A 55 2.06 -0.58 -6.37
C ILE A 55 0.77 -1.33 -6.07
N ASP A 56 0.16 -1.89 -7.12
CA ASP A 56 -0.92 -2.86 -6.97
C ASP A 56 -0.32 -4.24 -6.67
N LEU A 57 -0.68 -4.81 -5.52
CA LEU A 57 -0.24 -6.14 -5.13
C LEU A 57 -0.87 -7.25 -5.97
N GLY A 58 -1.97 -6.94 -6.69
CA GLY A 58 -2.65 -7.83 -7.63
C GLY A 58 -3.26 -9.04 -6.93
N VAL A 59 -3.79 -8.86 -5.71
CA VAL A 59 -4.41 -9.93 -4.92
C VAL A 59 -5.88 -9.61 -4.68
N ARG A 60 -6.71 -10.02 -5.64
CA ARG A 60 -8.17 -9.88 -5.56
C ARG A 60 -8.75 -10.71 -4.41
N SER A 61 -9.84 -10.21 -3.82
CA SER A 61 -10.64 -10.94 -2.83
C SER A 61 -11.27 -12.18 -3.47
N GLY A 62 -11.00 -13.35 -2.91
CA GLY A 62 -11.56 -14.61 -3.39
C GLY A 62 -13.09 -14.66 -3.23
N LYS A 63 -13.82 -15.09 -4.28
CA LYS A 63 -15.30 -15.20 -4.28
C LYS A 63 -15.87 -16.28 -3.35
N ARG A 64 -15.05 -17.25 -2.91
CA ARG A 64 -15.42 -18.38 -2.03
C ARG A 64 -14.56 -18.36 -0.76
N PHE A 65 -15.04 -18.91 0.35
CA PHE A 65 -14.33 -18.91 1.65
C PHE A 65 -12.89 -19.47 1.58
N ILE A 66 -12.69 -20.62 0.94
CA ILE A 66 -11.36 -21.23 0.75
C ILE A 66 -10.44 -20.29 -0.05
N ASN A 67 -11.00 -19.58 -1.04
CA ASN A 67 -10.27 -18.63 -1.87
C ASN A 67 -9.89 -17.36 -1.08
N LYS A 68 -10.60 -17.02 0.01
CA LYS A 68 -10.23 -15.88 0.87
C LYS A 68 -8.96 -16.17 1.67
N GLY A 69 -8.82 -17.39 2.22
CA GLY A 69 -7.62 -17.79 2.95
C GLY A 69 -6.39 -17.80 2.05
N LEU A 70 -6.50 -18.39 0.86
CA LEU A 70 -5.41 -18.39 -0.14
C LEU A 70 -5.05 -16.97 -0.60
N ALA A 71 -6.04 -16.10 -0.81
CA ALA A 71 -5.79 -14.69 -1.13
C ALA A 71 -5.04 -13.96 -0.01
N PHE A 72 -5.41 -14.19 1.25
CA PHE A 72 -4.69 -13.60 2.39
C PHE A 72 -3.24 -14.06 2.47
N ILE A 73 -2.98 -15.37 2.35
CA ILE A 73 -1.62 -15.92 2.34
C ILE A 73 -0.80 -15.31 1.19
N ASN A 74 -1.38 -15.25 -0.02
CA ASN A 74 -0.72 -14.63 -1.17
C ASN A 74 -0.39 -13.16 -0.94
N ARG A 75 -1.28 -12.39 -0.30
CA ARG A 75 -1.05 -10.99 0.08
C ARG A 75 0.15 -10.87 1.02
N VAL A 76 0.20 -11.71 2.06
CA VAL A 76 1.33 -11.71 3.01
C VAL A 76 2.65 -12.05 2.32
N VAL A 77 2.68 -13.10 1.50
CA VAL A 77 3.90 -13.53 0.79
C VAL A 77 4.39 -12.45 -0.17
N ARG A 78 3.50 -11.88 -0.99
CA ARG A 78 3.85 -10.82 -1.95
C ARG A 78 4.34 -9.57 -1.24
N LEU A 79 3.65 -9.13 -0.19
CA LEU A 79 4.04 -7.96 0.58
C LEU A 79 5.41 -8.17 1.24
N LYS A 80 5.68 -9.35 1.81
CA LYS A 80 6.99 -9.68 2.40
C LYS A 80 8.11 -9.72 1.36
N ARG A 81 7.83 -10.18 0.13
CA ARG A 81 8.79 -10.13 -0.99
C ARG A 81 9.05 -8.68 -1.42
N LEU A 82 7.99 -7.87 -1.52
CA LEU A 82 8.08 -6.48 -1.93
C LEU A 82 8.86 -5.62 -0.92
N LYS A 83 8.57 -5.76 0.37
CA LYS A 83 9.29 -5.05 1.44
C LYS A 83 10.81 -5.30 1.38
N ARG A 84 11.21 -6.55 1.12
CA ARG A 84 12.62 -6.92 0.95
C ARG A 84 13.22 -6.35 -0.33
N LYS A 85 12.52 -6.45 -1.46
CA LYS A 85 12.99 -5.92 -2.75
C LYS A 85 13.24 -4.41 -2.69
N LEU A 86 12.39 -3.68 -1.98
CA LEU A 86 12.44 -2.22 -1.90
C LEU A 86 13.24 -1.68 -0.71
N ASN A 87 13.87 -2.58 0.09
CA ASN A 87 14.60 -2.21 1.31
C ASN A 87 13.79 -1.28 2.23
N ILE A 88 12.52 -1.65 2.50
CA ILE A 88 11.61 -0.85 3.32
C ILE A 88 12.11 -0.81 4.77
N ASP A 89 12.33 0.40 5.29
CA ASP A 89 12.70 0.65 6.67
C ASP A 89 11.49 0.61 7.60
N VAL A 90 10.37 1.22 7.17
CA VAL A 90 9.16 1.40 7.98
C VAL A 90 7.94 1.11 7.13
N SER A 91 6.96 0.39 7.68
CA SER A 91 5.66 0.21 7.05
C SER A 91 4.52 0.69 7.95
N ILE A 92 3.59 1.45 7.40
CA ILE A 92 2.42 1.99 8.08
C ILE A 92 1.18 1.46 7.36
N SER A 93 0.26 0.83 8.09
CA SER A 93 -0.98 0.29 7.53
C SER A 93 -2.16 1.17 7.95
N PHE A 94 -3.06 1.43 7.00
CA PHE A 94 -4.32 2.13 7.17
C PHE A 94 -5.49 1.17 6.99
#